data_AF-A0A7S1QJL0-F1
#
_entry.id   AF-A0A7S1QJL0-F1
#
_cell.length_a   1.000
_cell.length_b   1.000
_cell.length_c   1.000
_cell.angle_alpha   90.00
_cell.angle_beta   90.00
_cell.angle_gamma   90.00
#
_symmetry.space_group_name_H-M   'P 1'
#
loop_
_entity.id
_entity.type
_entity.pdbx_description
1 polymer ?
#
loop_
_entity_poly.entity_id
_entity_poly.type
_entity_poly.pdbx_seq_one_letter_code
_entity_poly.pdbx_strand_id
1 'polypeptide(L)'
;ASDSMVAAASDREENEAREREALRENFLNFLRDAFLEADADGNGVMDRGEFEALIKKDSVINYMSGQGVGVTVADLKKAWETLDASAGRTGELTIDEFVSGFLTLSKGISTHDIATVDYGLRKTSGQAALRIKRLTKIVKDVRTYNEEVIATLQKNHKMQNEQLECMSIWRDWASKQDPQLYARAVVQAAEEMSFGQAEGQAEVEVSDCLS
;
A
#
# COMPACT_ATOMS: atom_id res chain seq x y z
N ALA A 1 -63.09 0.96 5.31
CA ALA A 1 -62.27 -0.26 5.19
C ALA A 1 -60.76 0.01 5.12
N SER A 2 -60.28 1.27 5.13
CA SER A 2 -58.85 1.61 4.99
C SER A 2 -58.07 1.61 6.32
N ASP A 3 -58.68 2.08 7.42
CA ASP A 3 -57.97 2.23 8.70
C ASP A 3 -57.63 0.90 9.38
N SER A 4 -58.43 -0.14 9.16
CA SER A 4 -58.18 -1.48 9.70
C SER A 4 -57.01 -2.21 9.03
N MET A 5 -56.70 -1.91 7.76
CA MET A 5 -55.57 -2.52 7.06
C MET A 5 -54.24 -1.86 7.45
N VAL A 6 -54.24 -0.56 7.72
CA VAL A 6 -53.03 0.19 8.13
C VAL A 6 -52.62 -0.20 9.56
N ALA A 7 -53.58 -0.34 10.48
CA ALA A 7 -53.30 -0.83 11.83
C ALA A 7 -52.73 -2.26 11.84
N ALA A 8 -53.34 -3.18 11.07
CA ALA A 8 -52.88 -4.57 10.99
C ALA A 8 -51.49 -4.72 10.33
N ALA A 9 -51.12 -3.83 9.40
CA ALA A 9 -49.79 -3.82 8.81
C ALA A 9 -48.72 -3.31 9.79
N SER A 10 -49.03 -2.27 10.55
CA SER A 10 -48.14 -1.70 11.58
C SER A 10 -47.88 -2.69 12.72
N ASP A 11 -48.93 -3.35 13.22
CA ASP A 11 -48.80 -4.32 14.32
C ASP A 11 -47.96 -5.54 13.90
N ARG A 12 -48.10 -5.96 12.63
CA ARG A 12 -47.31 -7.06 12.07
C ARG A 12 -45.83 -6.70 11.94
N GLU A 13 -45.54 -5.52 11.39
CA GLU A 13 -44.16 -5.04 11.25
C GLU A 13 -43.48 -4.86 12.61
N GLU A 14 -44.20 -4.33 13.60
CA GLU A 14 -43.69 -4.16 14.96
C GLU A 14 -43.44 -5.51 15.63
N ASN A 15 -44.35 -6.49 15.48
CA ASN A 15 -44.15 -7.82 16.05
C ASN A 15 -42.98 -8.56 15.38
N GLU A 16 -42.85 -8.49 14.05
CA GLU A 16 -41.70 -9.03 13.31
C GLU A 16 -40.38 -8.33 13.69
N ALA A 17 -40.40 -7.05 14.06
CA ALA A 17 -39.23 -6.34 14.58
C ALA A 17 -38.84 -6.84 15.97
N ARG A 18 -39.80 -7.00 16.89
CA ARG A 18 -39.54 -7.53 18.24
C ARG A 18 -39.01 -8.95 18.20
N GLU A 19 -39.56 -9.81 17.35
CA GLU A 19 -39.09 -11.19 17.19
C GLU A 19 -37.64 -11.23 16.69
N ARG A 20 -37.28 -10.38 15.73
CA ARG A 20 -35.89 -10.25 15.25
C ARG A 20 -34.94 -9.74 16.32
N GLU A 21 -35.38 -8.78 17.14
CA GLU A 21 -34.57 -8.26 18.24
C GLU A 21 -34.36 -9.30 19.34
N ALA A 22 -35.40 -10.06 19.69
CA ALA A 22 -35.30 -11.16 20.65
C ALA A 22 -34.36 -12.27 20.17
N LEU A 23 -34.45 -12.66 18.89
CA LEU A 23 -33.52 -13.62 18.28
C LEU A 23 -32.08 -13.11 18.32
N ARG A 24 -31.89 -11.81 18.06
CA ARG A 24 -30.58 -11.17 18.12
C ARG A 24 -30.00 -11.18 19.54
N GLU A 25 -30.78 -10.80 20.54
CA GLU A 25 -30.33 -10.82 21.95
C GLU A 25 -29.98 -12.23 22.41
N ASN A 26 -30.80 -13.22 22.05
CA ASN A 26 -30.50 -14.63 22.35
C ASN A 26 -29.20 -15.10 21.68
N PHE A 27 -28.96 -14.68 20.43
CA PHE A 27 -27.72 -14.98 19.71
C PHE A 27 -26.50 -14.30 20.37
N LEU A 28 -26.64 -13.05 20.81
CA LEU A 28 -25.57 -12.33 21.51
C LEU A 28 -25.20 -12.99 22.84
N ASN A 29 -26.20 -13.39 23.63
CA ASN A 29 -25.97 -14.06 24.90
C ASN A 29 -25.30 -15.42 24.68
N PHE A 30 -25.76 -16.19 23.68
CA PHE A 30 -25.10 -17.43 23.30
C PHE A 30 -23.62 -17.22 22.93
N LEU A 31 -23.29 -16.19 22.14
CA LEU A 31 -21.90 -15.90 21.77
C LEU A 31 -21.03 -15.53 22.97
N ARG A 32 -21.57 -14.77 23.94
CA ARG A 32 -20.87 -14.44 25.18
C ARG A 32 -20.61 -15.68 26.02
N ASP A 33 -21.62 -16.53 26.18
CA ASP A 33 -21.47 -17.76 26.94
C ASP A 33 -20.46 -18.70 26.28
N ALA A 34 -20.53 -18.84 24.95
CA ALA A 34 -19.58 -19.61 24.15
C ALA A 34 -18.15 -19.07 24.27
N PHE A 35 -17.99 -17.74 24.34
CA PHE A 35 -16.69 -17.10 24.56
C PHE A 35 -16.12 -17.47 25.92
N LEU A 36 -16.90 -17.27 26.99
CA LEU A 36 -16.49 -17.57 28.36
C LEU A 36 -16.19 -19.06 28.57
N GLU A 37 -16.83 -19.94 27.81
CA GLU A 37 -16.55 -21.38 27.83
C GLU A 37 -15.28 -21.77 27.06
N ALA A 38 -14.81 -20.92 26.14
CA ALA A 38 -13.62 -21.15 25.33
C ALA A 38 -12.36 -20.50 25.92
N ASP A 39 -12.51 -19.35 26.58
CA ASP A 39 -11.48 -18.64 27.35
C ASP A 39 -11.08 -19.50 28.56
N ALA A 40 -10.13 -20.41 28.34
CA ALA A 40 -9.76 -21.44 29.32
C ALA A 40 -8.84 -20.89 30.40
N ASP A 41 -8.09 -19.83 30.07
CA ASP A 41 -7.18 -19.16 31.00
C ASP A 41 -7.83 -17.98 31.73
N GLY A 42 -9.02 -17.54 31.31
CA GLY A 42 -9.82 -16.49 31.93
C GLY A 42 -9.21 -15.11 31.77
N ASN A 43 -8.43 -14.91 30.70
CA ASN A 43 -7.71 -13.66 30.47
C ASN A 43 -8.60 -12.57 29.83
N GLY A 44 -9.83 -12.92 29.41
CA GLY A 44 -10.79 -12.02 28.78
C GLY A 44 -10.54 -11.76 27.28
N VAL A 45 -9.60 -12.48 26.68
CA VAL A 45 -9.33 -12.56 25.25
C VAL A 45 -9.44 -14.01 24.79
N MET A 46 -9.67 -14.21 23.50
CA MET A 46 -9.69 -15.53 22.89
C MET A 46 -8.54 -15.63 21.91
N ASP A 47 -7.71 -16.65 22.06
CA ASP A 47 -6.64 -16.93 21.11
C ASP A 47 -7.12 -17.82 19.95
N ARG A 48 -6.25 -18.00 18.95
CA ARG A 48 -6.57 -18.82 17.77
C ARG A 48 -6.85 -20.28 18.12
N GLY A 49 -6.13 -20.85 19.08
CA GLY A 49 -6.28 -22.24 19.51
C GLY A 49 -7.61 -22.47 20.22
N GLU A 50 -7.99 -21.56 21.11
CA GLU A 50 -9.27 -21.54 21.82
C GLU A 50 -10.44 -21.39 20.85
N PHE A 51 -10.31 -20.47 19.89
CA PHE A 51 -11.29 -20.32 18.82
C PHE A 51 -11.43 -21.59 17.98
N GLU A 52 -10.32 -22.21 17.58
CA GLU A 52 -10.35 -23.45 16.81
C GLU A 52 -10.95 -24.63 17.60
N ALA A 53 -10.82 -24.64 18.92
CA ALA A 53 -11.48 -25.61 19.79
C ALA A 53 -12.99 -25.32 19.89
N LEU A 54 -13.37 -24.05 20.04
CA LEU A 54 -14.77 -23.61 20.14
C LEU A 54 -15.57 -23.98 18.88
N ILE A 55 -15.05 -23.68 17.69
CA ILE A 55 -15.76 -23.94 16.42
C ILE A 55 -15.88 -25.42 16.06
N LYS A 56 -15.16 -26.30 16.76
CA LYS A 56 -15.29 -27.77 16.63
C LYS A 56 -16.34 -28.34 17.57
N LYS A 57 -16.86 -27.56 18.52
CA LYS A 57 -17.93 -28.02 19.42
C LYS A 57 -19.24 -28.13 18.64
N ASP A 58 -19.86 -29.30 18.69
CA ASP A 58 -21.14 -29.56 18.00
C ASP A 58 -22.25 -28.61 18.46
N SER A 59 -22.22 -28.16 19.70
CA SER A 59 -23.17 -27.16 20.24
C SER A 59 -23.15 -25.86 19.43
N VAL A 60 -21.97 -25.36 19.09
CA VAL A 60 -21.77 -24.12 18.33
C VAL A 60 -22.22 -24.30 16.88
N ILE A 61 -21.82 -25.40 16.24
CA ILE A 61 -22.18 -25.69 14.85
C ILE A 61 -23.70 -25.87 14.71
N ASN A 62 -24.33 -26.61 15.64
CA ASN A 62 -25.77 -26.85 15.63
C ASN A 62 -26.56 -25.57 15.89
N TYR A 63 -26.10 -24.71 16.81
CA TYR A 63 -26.75 -23.44 17.09
C TYR A 63 -26.66 -22.50 15.88
N MET A 64 -25.49 -22.36 15.26
CA MET A 64 -25.32 -21.52 14.06
C MET A 64 -26.14 -22.03 12.87
N SER A 65 -26.17 -23.35 12.65
CA SER A 65 -26.99 -23.98 11.61
C SER A 65 -28.49 -23.78 11.87
N GLY A 66 -28.92 -23.82 13.14
CA GLY A 66 -30.31 -23.58 13.55
C GLY A 66 -30.77 -22.14 13.32
N GLN A 67 -29.86 -21.17 13.31
CA GLN A 67 -30.15 -19.77 12.96
C GLN A 67 -30.25 -19.53 11.44
N GLY A 68 -30.25 -20.59 10.63
CA GLY A 68 -30.32 -20.50 9.16
C GLY A 68 -29.03 -20.04 8.49
N VAL A 69 -27.94 -19.92 9.26
CA VAL A 69 -26.63 -19.57 8.73
C VAL A 69 -25.90 -20.89 8.41
N GLY A 70 -25.84 -21.25 7.13
CA GLY A 70 -25.12 -22.43 6.65
C GLY A 70 -23.60 -22.23 6.71
N VAL A 71 -23.05 -22.07 7.92
CA VAL A 71 -21.65 -21.78 8.14
C VAL A 71 -20.85 -23.07 8.21
N THR A 72 -19.85 -23.22 7.36
CA THR A 72 -18.89 -24.32 7.47
C THR A 72 -17.75 -23.95 8.43
N VAL A 73 -17.06 -24.94 8.99
CA VAL A 73 -15.84 -24.70 9.79
C VAL A 73 -14.80 -23.90 9.01
N ALA A 74 -14.73 -24.07 7.68
CA ALA A 74 -13.84 -23.30 6.82
C ALA A 74 -14.24 -21.81 6.76
N ASP A 75 -15.53 -21.51 6.77
CA ASP A 75 -16.04 -20.13 6.80
C ASP A 75 -15.74 -19.47 8.14
N LEU A 76 -15.86 -20.21 9.26
CA LEU A 76 -15.47 -19.73 10.59
C LEU A 76 -13.97 -19.41 10.69
N LYS A 77 -13.12 -20.23 10.06
CA LYS A 77 -11.68 -19.94 10.00
C LYS A 77 -11.37 -18.68 9.20
N LYS A 78 -12.08 -18.42 8.10
CA LYS A 78 -11.96 -17.16 7.35
C LYS A 78 -12.54 -15.97 8.10
N ALA A 79 -13.63 -16.18 8.85
CA ALA A 79 -14.20 -15.18 9.73
C ALA A 79 -13.15 -14.72 10.75
N TRP A 80 -12.44 -15.65 11.39
CA TRP A 80 -11.32 -15.32 12.28
C TRP A 80 -10.29 -14.40 11.62
N GLU A 81 -9.81 -14.74 10.42
CA GLU A 81 -8.83 -13.91 9.70
C GLU A 81 -9.35 -12.49 9.42
N THR A 82 -10.65 -12.36 9.19
CA THR A 82 -11.31 -11.07 8.94
C THR A 82 -11.44 -10.26 10.23
N LEU A 83 -11.79 -10.91 11.34
CA LEU A 83 -11.91 -10.27 12.66
C LEU A 83 -10.56 -9.82 13.20
N ASP A 84 -9.56 -10.69 13.16
CA ASP A 84 -8.20 -10.38 13.60
C ASP A 84 -7.58 -9.25 12.75
N ALA A 85 -7.81 -9.25 11.44
CA ALA A 85 -7.39 -8.14 10.58
C ALA A 85 -8.04 -6.80 10.96
N SER A 86 -9.27 -6.82 11.49
CA SER A 86 -9.95 -5.61 11.97
C SER A 86 -9.43 -5.13 13.34
N ALA A 87 -8.97 -6.05 14.18
CA ALA A 87 -8.36 -5.78 15.48
C ALA A 87 -6.86 -5.43 15.42
N GLY A 88 -6.27 -5.36 14.22
CA GLY A 88 -4.87 -4.98 14.02
C GLY A 88 -3.88 -6.15 13.98
N ARG A 89 -4.35 -7.39 13.80
CA ARG A 89 -3.55 -8.62 13.72
C ARG A 89 -2.75 -8.92 15.00
N THR A 90 -3.43 -8.80 16.13
CA THR A 90 -2.89 -9.18 17.45
C THR A 90 -2.78 -10.70 17.59
N GLY A 91 -3.63 -11.45 16.88
CA GLY A 91 -3.79 -12.89 17.07
C GLY A 91 -4.70 -13.26 18.24
N GLU A 92 -5.32 -12.26 18.87
CA GLU A 92 -6.19 -12.37 20.04
C GLU A 92 -7.44 -11.51 19.81
N LEU A 93 -8.62 -11.99 20.21
CA LEU A 93 -9.88 -11.26 20.10
C LEU A 93 -10.50 -11.03 21.48
N THR A 94 -10.85 -9.79 21.79
CA THR A 94 -11.68 -9.48 22.98
C THR A 94 -13.12 -9.96 22.80
N ILE A 95 -13.87 -10.08 23.90
CA ILE A 95 -15.30 -10.44 23.88
C ILE A 95 -16.09 -9.51 22.95
N ASP A 96 -15.86 -8.19 23.06
CA ASP A 96 -16.60 -7.21 22.27
C ASP A 96 -16.28 -7.33 20.77
N GLU A 97 -15.02 -7.57 20.41
CA GLU A 97 -14.60 -7.79 19.03
C GLU A 97 -15.17 -9.08 18.45
N PHE A 98 -15.14 -10.17 19.22
CA PHE A 98 -15.72 -11.46 18.85
C PHE A 98 -17.23 -11.33 18.62
N VAL A 99 -17.97 -10.80 19.60
CA VAL A 99 -19.43 -10.66 19.54
C VAL A 99 -19.84 -9.69 18.42
N SER A 100 -19.21 -8.52 18.33
CA SER A 100 -19.48 -7.54 17.27
C SER A 100 -19.16 -8.09 15.87
N GLY A 101 -18.06 -8.83 15.77
CA GLY A 101 -17.62 -9.51 14.57
C GLY A 101 -18.63 -10.52 14.04
N PHE A 102 -19.07 -11.44 14.90
CA PHE A 102 -20.06 -12.45 14.54
C PHE A 102 -21.44 -11.84 14.28
N LEU A 103 -21.81 -10.77 14.96
CA LEU A 103 -23.04 -10.03 14.68
C LEU A 103 -23.02 -9.35 13.31
N THR A 104 -21.84 -8.90 12.88
CA THR A 104 -21.63 -8.33 11.54
C THR A 104 -21.69 -9.42 10.47
N LEU A 105 -21.17 -10.62 10.75
CA LEU A 105 -21.23 -11.76 9.84
C LEU A 105 -22.64 -12.37 9.75
N SER A 106 -23.39 -12.39 10.85
CA SER A 106 -24.75 -12.95 10.90
C SER A 106 -25.80 -12.02 10.30
N LYS A 107 -25.54 -10.70 10.29
CA LYS A 107 -26.21 -9.77 9.37
C LYS A 107 -25.78 -10.14 7.96
N GLY A 108 -26.46 -11.12 7.36
CA GLY A 108 -26.22 -11.51 5.97
C GLY A 108 -26.09 -10.26 5.10
N ILE A 109 -25.10 -10.27 4.19
CA ILE A 109 -24.73 -9.10 3.39
C ILE A 109 -25.99 -8.51 2.76
N SER A 110 -26.42 -7.35 3.24
CA SER A 110 -27.62 -6.72 2.74
C SER A 110 -27.39 -6.27 1.29
N THR A 111 -28.43 -6.26 0.47
CA THR A 111 -28.40 -5.64 -0.86
C THR A 111 -27.88 -4.20 -0.78
N HIS A 112 -28.14 -3.50 0.33
CA HIS A 112 -27.59 -2.18 0.62
C HIS A 112 -26.05 -2.20 0.74
N ASP A 113 -25.48 -3.20 1.41
CA ASP A 113 -24.04 -3.29 1.64
C ASP A 113 -23.32 -3.66 0.35
N ILE A 114 -23.91 -4.53 -0.47
CA ILE A 114 -23.42 -4.83 -1.83
C ILE A 114 -23.41 -3.57 -2.69
N ALA A 115 -24.51 -2.79 -2.70
CA ALA A 115 -24.59 -1.55 -3.46
C ALA A 115 -23.56 -0.50 -2.97
N THR A 116 -23.35 -0.43 -1.66
CA THR A 116 -22.35 0.46 -1.04
C THR A 116 -20.94 0.09 -1.47
N VAL A 117 -20.61 -1.21 -1.45
CA VAL A 117 -19.31 -1.72 -1.91
C VAL A 117 -19.14 -1.51 -3.42
N ASP A 118 -20.16 -1.77 -4.25
CA ASP A 118 -20.11 -1.53 -5.70
C ASP A 118 -19.86 -0.05 -6.01
N TYR A 119 -20.56 0.85 -5.34
CA TYR A 119 -20.33 2.29 -5.47
C TYR A 119 -18.89 2.68 -5.07
N GLY A 120 -18.41 2.18 -3.92
CA GLY A 120 -17.04 2.40 -3.46
C GLY A 120 -16.00 1.88 -4.45
N LEU A 121 -16.23 0.69 -5.01
CA LEU A 121 -15.37 0.06 -6.00
C LEU A 121 -15.35 0.86 -7.31
N ARG A 122 -16.51 1.31 -7.82
CA ARG A 122 -16.60 2.17 -9.00
C ARG A 122 -15.88 3.50 -8.80
N LYS A 123 -16.05 4.12 -7.63
CA LYS A 123 -15.41 5.39 -7.28
C LYS A 123 -13.89 5.26 -7.21
N THR A 124 -13.39 4.25 -6.49
CA THR A 124 -11.95 3.99 -6.35
C THR A 124 -11.32 3.60 -7.68
N SER A 125 -11.99 2.77 -8.48
CA SER A 125 -11.58 2.44 -9.86
C SER A 125 -11.49 3.69 -10.75
N GLY A 126 -12.49 4.58 -10.68
CA GLY A 126 -12.46 5.86 -11.39
C GLY A 126 -11.29 6.75 -10.98
N GLN A 127 -11.00 6.85 -9.68
CA GLN A 127 -9.84 7.60 -9.17
C GLN A 127 -8.52 6.98 -9.61
N ALA A 128 -8.40 5.65 -9.58
CA ALA A 128 -7.22 4.93 -10.06
C ALA A 128 -6.98 5.20 -11.55
N ALA A 129 -8.02 5.15 -12.38
CA ALA A 129 -7.92 5.44 -13.81
C ALA A 129 -7.42 6.87 -14.08
N LEU A 130 -7.89 7.87 -13.32
CA LEU A 130 -7.41 9.26 -13.44
C LEU A 130 -5.93 9.40 -13.02
N ARG A 131 -5.51 8.73 -11.94
CA ARG A 131 -4.11 8.73 -11.51
C ARG A 131 -3.21 8.06 -12.53
N ILE A 132 -3.63 6.92 -13.08
CA ILE A 132 -2.91 6.22 -14.15
C ILE A 132 -2.74 7.13 -15.38
N LYS A 133 -3.81 7.82 -15.82
CA LYS A 133 -3.71 8.79 -16.93
C LYS A 133 -2.69 9.90 -16.65
N ARG A 134 -2.64 10.42 -15.42
CA ARG A 134 -1.65 11.44 -15.01
C ARG A 134 -0.24 10.88 -15.05
N LEU A 135 -0.01 9.69 -14.50
CA LEU A 135 1.30 9.03 -14.53
C LEU A 135 1.77 8.77 -15.96
N THR A 136 0.89 8.28 -16.83
CA THR A 136 1.21 8.06 -18.25
C THR A 136 1.64 9.36 -18.94
N LYS A 137 1.03 10.49 -18.59
CA LYS A 137 1.46 11.80 -19.11
C LYS A 137 2.86 12.15 -18.62
N ILE A 138 3.11 12.07 -17.31
CA ILE A 138 4.43 12.38 -16.72
C ILE A 138 5.52 11.51 -17.33
N VAL A 139 5.28 10.21 -17.50
CA VAL A 139 6.26 9.29 -18.11
C VAL A 139 6.57 9.69 -19.56
N LYS A 140 5.58 10.14 -20.34
CA LYS A 140 5.81 10.66 -21.69
C LYS A 140 6.64 11.92 -21.68
N ASP A 141 6.34 12.86 -20.79
CA ASP A 141 7.06 14.14 -20.68
C ASP A 141 8.53 13.90 -20.30
N VAL A 142 8.80 13.02 -19.33
CA VAL A 142 10.17 12.62 -18.94
C VAL A 142 10.90 11.94 -20.09
N ARG A 143 10.24 11.10 -20.87
CA ARG A 143 10.84 10.45 -22.02
C ARG A 143 11.28 11.47 -23.07
N THR A 144 10.41 12.41 -23.44
CA THR A 144 10.74 13.48 -24.39
C THR A 144 11.94 14.29 -23.91
N TYR A 145 11.94 14.68 -22.63
CA TYR A 145 13.05 15.40 -22.04
C TYR A 145 14.37 14.62 -22.09
N ASN A 146 14.34 13.32 -21.78
CA ASN A 146 15.54 12.47 -21.90
C ASN A 146 16.06 12.39 -23.34
N GLU A 147 15.17 12.32 -24.33
CA GLU A 147 15.54 12.34 -25.75
C GLU A 147 16.25 13.66 -26.12
N GLU A 148 15.79 14.80 -25.61
CA GLU A 148 16.44 16.12 -25.80
C GLU A 148 17.83 16.20 -25.14
N VAL A 149 17.95 15.68 -23.91
CA VAL A 149 19.23 15.64 -23.19
C VAL A 149 20.25 14.77 -23.95
N ILE A 150 19.85 13.58 -24.41
CA ILE A 150 20.72 12.69 -25.19
C ILE A 150 21.18 13.38 -26.49
N ALA A 151 20.27 14.04 -27.21
CA ALA A 151 20.62 14.77 -28.43
C ALA A 151 21.64 15.90 -28.15
N THR A 152 21.47 16.61 -27.04
CA THR A 152 22.40 17.67 -26.61
C THR A 152 23.78 17.10 -26.27
N LEU A 153 23.84 16.00 -25.54
CA LEU A 153 25.10 15.33 -25.20
C LEU A 153 25.83 14.84 -26.45
N GLN A 154 25.13 14.24 -27.41
CA GLN A 154 25.72 13.80 -28.68
C GLN A 154 26.29 14.98 -29.48
N LYS A 155 25.56 16.10 -29.54
CA LYS A 155 26.04 17.32 -30.19
C LYS A 155 27.31 17.86 -29.53
N ASN A 156 27.33 17.90 -28.20
CA ASN A 156 28.50 18.36 -27.44
C ASN A 156 29.71 17.45 -27.67
N HIS A 157 29.53 16.14 -27.64
CA HIS A 157 30.59 15.17 -27.93
C HIS A 157 31.15 15.34 -29.34
N LYS A 158 30.29 15.54 -30.35
CA LYS A 158 30.73 15.84 -31.72
C LYS A 158 31.58 17.12 -31.79
N MET A 159 31.10 18.19 -31.16
CA MET A 159 31.84 19.47 -31.13
C MET A 159 33.19 19.34 -30.44
N GLN A 160 33.28 18.57 -29.34
CA GLN A 160 34.54 18.28 -28.65
C GLN A 160 35.50 17.51 -29.56
N ASN A 161 35.02 16.52 -30.31
CA ASN A 161 35.87 15.79 -31.26
C ASN A 161 36.41 16.71 -32.37
N GLU A 162 35.57 17.57 -32.94
CA GLU A 162 36.00 18.56 -33.94
C GLU A 162 37.05 19.53 -33.37
N GLN A 163 36.88 19.97 -32.12
CA GLN A 163 37.88 20.78 -31.43
C GLN A 163 39.20 20.04 -31.24
N LEU A 164 39.16 18.76 -30.83
CA LEU A 164 40.37 17.94 -30.67
C LEU A 164 41.10 17.73 -32.01
N GLU A 165 40.37 17.51 -33.10
CA GLU A 165 40.94 17.42 -34.45
C GLU A 165 41.62 18.72 -34.86
N CYS A 166 40.93 19.86 -34.71
CA CYS A 166 41.51 21.18 -34.96
C CYS A 166 42.76 21.45 -34.12
N MET A 167 42.72 21.10 -32.82
CA MET A 167 43.86 21.24 -31.92
C MET A 167 45.01 20.33 -32.32
N SER A 168 44.74 19.11 -32.79
CA SER A 168 45.76 18.20 -33.32
C SER A 168 46.44 18.77 -34.55
N ILE A 169 45.66 19.29 -35.51
CA ILE A 169 46.20 19.91 -36.74
C ILE A 169 47.03 21.13 -36.39
N TRP A 170 46.55 21.97 -35.48
CA TRP A 170 47.27 23.15 -35.01
C TRP A 170 48.59 22.78 -34.35
N ARG A 171 48.57 21.73 -33.52
CA ARG A 171 49.76 21.19 -32.85
C ARG A 171 50.81 20.72 -33.86
N ASP A 172 50.38 19.94 -34.85
CA ASP A 172 51.26 19.43 -35.91
C ASP A 172 51.85 20.59 -36.73
N TRP A 173 51.03 21.59 -37.06
CA TRP A 173 51.50 22.79 -37.75
C TRP A 173 52.53 23.57 -36.93
N ALA A 174 52.26 23.83 -35.65
CA ALA A 174 53.13 24.59 -34.76
C ALA A 174 54.49 23.89 -34.58
N SER A 175 54.49 22.56 -34.44
CA SER A 175 55.70 21.76 -34.31
C SER A 175 56.62 21.85 -35.54
N LYS A 176 56.05 22.07 -36.74
CA LYS A 176 56.81 22.19 -38.00
C LYS A 176 57.39 23.58 -38.23
N GLN A 177 56.76 24.64 -37.71
CA GLN A 177 57.19 26.03 -37.94
C GLN A 177 58.37 26.43 -37.04
N ASP A 178 58.29 26.15 -35.75
CA ASP A 178 59.39 26.41 -34.80
C ASP A 178 59.44 25.31 -33.72
N PRO A 179 60.22 24.24 -33.95
CA PRO A 179 60.28 23.10 -33.03
C PRO A 179 60.77 23.47 -31.63
N GLN A 180 61.67 24.46 -31.51
CA GLN A 180 62.28 24.81 -30.22
C GLN A 180 61.33 25.64 -29.37
N LEU A 181 60.63 26.60 -29.99
CA LEU A 181 59.62 27.40 -29.30
C LEU A 181 58.42 26.54 -28.90
N TYR A 182 57.96 25.64 -29.77
CA TYR A 182 56.88 24.71 -29.47
C TYR A 182 57.23 23.78 -28.30
N ALA A 183 58.44 23.19 -28.29
CA ALA A 183 58.89 22.33 -27.20
C ALA A 183 58.93 23.06 -25.84
N ARG A 184 59.42 24.31 -25.82
CA ARG A 184 59.43 25.14 -24.60
C ARG A 184 58.01 25.45 -24.11
N ALA A 185 57.10 25.81 -25.01
CA ALA A 185 55.71 26.10 -24.66
C ALA A 185 54.98 24.88 -24.10
N VAL A 186 55.23 23.67 -24.62
CA VAL A 186 54.65 22.42 -24.09
C VAL A 186 55.18 22.11 -22.69
N VAL A 187 56.49 22.26 -22.44
CA VAL A 187 57.06 22.05 -21.10
C VAL A 187 56.50 23.05 -20.11
N GLN A 188 56.44 24.34 -20.47
CA GLN A 188 55.87 25.37 -19.60
C GLN A 188 54.40 25.10 -19.28
N ALA A 189 53.58 24.71 -20.27
CA ALA A 189 52.19 24.36 -20.03
C ALA A 189 52.04 23.12 -19.14
N ALA A 190 52.94 22.13 -19.26
CA ALA A 190 52.95 20.94 -18.40
C ALA A 190 53.34 21.29 -16.95
N GLU A 191 54.29 22.20 -16.75
CA GLU A 191 54.70 22.70 -15.43
C GLU A 191 53.56 23.48 -14.75
N GLU A 192 52.85 24.34 -15.48
CA GLU A 192 51.70 25.10 -14.98
C GLU A 192 50.51 24.17 -14.62
N MET A 193 50.24 23.13 -15.42
CA MET A 193 49.19 22.15 -15.11
C MET A 193 49.55 21.27 -13.89
N SER A 194 50.82 20.92 -13.72
CA SER A 194 51.30 20.16 -12.56
C SER A 194 51.18 20.96 -11.26
N PHE A 195 51.34 22.29 -11.31
CA PHE A 195 51.22 23.16 -10.15
C PHE A 195 49.77 23.30 -9.68
N GLY A 196 48.80 23.40 -10.60
CA GLY A 196 47.39 23.55 -10.25
C GLY A 196 46.76 22.34 -9.55
N GLN A 197 47.27 21.13 -9.77
CA GLN A 197 46.78 19.93 -9.07
C GLN A 197 47.27 19.82 -7.61
N ALA A 198 48.41 20.44 -7.27
CA ALA A 198 48.94 20.44 -5.91
C ALA A 198 48.19 21.40 -4.98
N GLU A 199 47.71 22.54 -5.50
CA GLU A 199 46.89 23.49 -4.72
C GLU A 199 45.47 22.96 -4.46
N GLY A 200 44.85 22.28 -5.43
CA GLY A 200 43.50 21.73 -5.26
C GLY A 200 43.41 20.55 -4.27
N GLN A 201 44.48 19.79 -4.06
CA GLN A 201 44.51 18.73 -3.04
C GLN A 201 44.72 19.29 -1.62
N ALA A 202 45.42 20.42 -1.48
CA ALA A 202 45.60 21.07 -0.18
C ALA A 202 44.31 21.71 0.35
N GLU A 203 43.42 22.23 -0.51
CA GLU A 203 42.14 22.80 -0.06
C GLU A 203 41.10 21.73 0.36
N VAL A 204 41.15 20.53 -0.20
CA VAL A 204 40.24 19.43 0.19
C VAL A 204 40.62 18.85 1.57
N GLU A 205 41.91 18.77 1.92
CA GLU A 205 42.34 18.31 3.25
C GLU A 205 42.03 19.31 4.38
N VAL A 206 41.95 20.61 4.09
CA VAL A 206 41.61 21.62 5.11
C VAL A 206 40.10 21.67 5.38
N SER A 207 39.26 21.32 4.40
CA SER A 207 37.80 21.25 4.59
C SER A 207 37.37 20.03 5.42
N ASP A 208 38.10 18.91 5.35
CA ASP A 208 37.82 17.69 6.14
C ASP A 208 38.34 17.76 7.58
N CYS A 209 39.19 18.74 7.94
CA CYS A 209 39.65 18.96 9.32
C CYS A 209 38.80 19.97 10.12
N LEU A 210 37.81 20.62 9.49
CA LEU A 210 36.97 21.65 10.11
C LEU A 210 35.49 21.26 10.26
N SER A 211 35.14 19.99 10.04
CA SER A 211 33.83 19.39 10.37
C SER A 211 33.97 18.34 11.46
#